data_AF-A0A8S3T8H8-F1
#
_entry.id   AF-A0A8S3T8H8-F1
#
_cell.length_a   1.000
_cell.length_b   1.000
_cell.length_c   1.000
_cell.angle_alpha   90.00
_cell.angle_beta   90.00
_cell.angle_gamma   90.00
#
_symmetry.space_group_name_H-M   'P 1'
#
loop_
_entity.id
_entity.type
_entity.pdbx_description
1 polymer ?
#
loop_
_entity_poly.entity_id
_entity_poly.type
_entity_poly.pdbx_seq_one_letter_code
_entity_poly.pdbx_strand_id
1 'polypeptide(L)'
;MSAFQTLQLSHNYDLSGSMISASKPIGVVSGNICNKVNNNHCSHSTEMMLPVNQLDNEFIIPFIKKRQKSTVRLLSPGKGQVKVHLKDRHYETQLNEGEYHDFIHNDISVVTSTGNLLVTVFPHEANSSDSYMMTVYGINQYKSDYEFIIPSDFSSFVSITFCGDAIRGFEFDGHKMKADKVFEKTVNGKKYITFSSSITEGAHIITNTNGIRFGLWLYGDRRADGYGYPAGIAFRN
;
A
#
# COMPACT_ATOMS: atom_id res chain seq x y z
N MET A 1 -10.36 28.46 7.42
CA MET A 1 -10.41 27.54 8.58
C MET A 1 -9.33 27.94 9.57
N SER A 2 -9.64 27.93 10.87
CA SER A 2 -8.66 28.08 11.96
C SER A 2 -7.90 26.77 12.18
N ALA A 3 -6.86 26.80 13.01
CA ALA A 3 -6.11 25.59 13.38
C ALA A 3 -7.05 24.53 13.98
N PHE A 4 -6.80 23.26 13.66
CA PHE A 4 -7.53 22.08 14.13
C PHE A 4 -9.02 22.03 13.77
N GLN A 5 -9.50 22.87 12.86
CA GLN A 5 -10.83 22.70 12.28
C GLN A 5 -10.84 21.57 11.27
N THR A 6 -11.94 20.81 11.28
CA THR A 6 -12.21 19.73 10.33
C THR A 6 -13.32 20.15 9.37
N LEU A 7 -13.12 19.85 8.08
CA LEU A 7 -14.16 19.91 7.07
C LEU A 7 -14.36 18.48 6.56
N GLN A 8 -15.60 18.01 6.54
CA GLN A 8 -15.95 16.72 5.95
C GLN A 8 -16.80 16.94 4.70
N LEU A 9 -16.36 16.36 3.59
CA LEU A 9 -17.14 16.26 2.36
C LEU A 9 -17.56 14.80 2.21
N SER A 10 -18.86 14.56 2.08
CA SER A 10 -19.43 13.22 1.90
C SER A 10 -20.45 13.25 0.77
N HIS A 11 -20.40 12.25 -0.09
CA HIS A 11 -21.26 12.17 -1.27
C HIS A 11 -21.45 10.72 -1.71
N ASN A 12 -22.55 10.42 -2.40
CA ASN A 12 -22.86 9.06 -2.88
C ASN A 12 -22.24 8.75 -4.27
N TYR A 13 -21.61 9.74 -4.90
CA TYR A 13 -20.90 9.57 -6.16
C TYR A 13 -19.41 9.41 -5.91
N ASP A 14 -18.69 8.84 -6.88
CA ASP A 14 -17.24 8.71 -6.80
C ASP A 14 -16.57 10.09 -6.84
N LEU A 15 -15.79 10.39 -5.79
CA LEU A 15 -15.00 11.61 -5.65
C LEU A 15 -13.53 11.40 -6.03
N SER A 16 -13.16 10.22 -6.52
CA SER A 16 -11.81 9.93 -7.02
C SER A 16 -11.41 10.96 -8.09
N GLY A 17 -10.17 11.44 -8.02
CA GLY A 17 -9.67 12.48 -8.91
C GLY A 17 -9.99 13.91 -8.51
N SER A 18 -10.75 14.13 -7.43
CA SER A 18 -10.93 15.47 -6.85
C SER A 18 -9.59 16.07 -6.41
N MET A 19 -9.37 17.35 -6.75
CA MET A 19 -8.19 18.10 -6.33
C MET A 19 -8.49 18.89 -5.04
N ILE A 20 -7.62 18.76 -4.05
CA ILE A 20 -7.68 19.54 -2.81
C ILE A 20 -6.47 20.48 -2.79
N SER A 21 -6.72 21.77 -2.67
CA SER A 21 -5.68 22.80 -2.52
C SER A 21 -5.90 23.60 -1.23
N ALA A 22 -4.81 24.00 -0.59
CA ALA A 22 -4.84 24.79 0.63
C ALA A 22 -3.63 25.74 0.67
N SER A 23 -3.84 26.92 1.26
CA SER A 23 -2.78 27.90 1.51
C SER A 23 -2.04 27.69 2.83
N LYS A 24 -2.43 26.67 3.61
CA LYS A 24 -1.83 26.28 4.89
C LYS A 24 -1.68 24.75 4.94
N PRO A 25 -0.78 24.21 5.78
CA PRO A 25 -0.69 22.77 5.98
C PRO A 25 -2.03 22.19 6.44
N ILE A 26 -2.45 21.11 5.79
CA ILE A 26 -3.65 20.34 6.15
C ILE A 26 -3.30 18.84 6.09
N GLY A 27 -3.97 18.06 6.93
CA GLY A 27 -4.06 16.61 6.76
C GLY A 27 -5.30 16.28 5.94
N VAL A 28 -5.19 15.32 5.02
CA VAL A 28 -6.31 14.85 4.22
C VAL A 28 -6.53 13.38 4.52
N VAL A 29 -7.74 13.03 4.94
CA VAL A 29 -8.18 11.64 5.08
C VAL A 29 -9.27 11.41 4.04
N SER A 30 -9.13 10.34 3.27
CA SER A 30 -10.11 9.94 2.26
C SER A 30 -10.50 8.48 2.46
N GLY A 31 -11.71 8.12 2.05
CA GLY A 31 -12.22 6.78 2.28
C GLY A 31 -13.66 6.60 1.85
N ASN A 32 -14.21 5.44 2.22
CA ASN A 32 -15.58 5.06 1.97
C ASN A 32 -16.15 4.40 3.23
N ILE A 33 -17.32 4.87 3.68
CA ILE A 33 -18.02 4.32 4.84
C ILE A 33 -18.57 2.91 4.58
N CYS A 34 -18.78 2.56 3.32
CA CYS A 34 -19.38 1.32 2.86
C CYS A 34 -18.68 0.80 1.59
N ASN A 35 -17.46 0.30 1.76
CA ASN A 35 -16.70 -0.26 0.65
C ASN A 35 -17.11 -1.72 0.40
N LYS A 36 -17.79 -1.96 -0.73
CA LYS A 36 -18.27 -3.29 -1.15
C LYS A 36 -17.32 -3.89 -2.18
N VAL A 37 -16.17 -4.38 -1.73
CA VAL A 37 -15.15 -4.95 -2.62
C VAL A 37 -15.42 -6.44 -2.85
N ASN A 38 -15.91 -6.81 -4.04
CA ASN A 38 -16.14 -8.19 -4.48
C ASN A 38 -17.23 -8.98 -3.69
N ASN A 39 -18.09 -8.30 -2.91
CA ASN A 39 -19.26 -8.88 -2.22
C ASN A 39 -20.25 -7.77 -1.74
N ASN A 40 -21.24 -8.15 -0.91
CA ASN A 40 -22.27 -7.27 -0.35
C ASN A 40 -21.98 -6.67 1.05
N HIS A 41 -20.91 -7.08 1.74
CA HIS A 41 -20.62 -6.52 3.07
C HIS A 41 -20.00 -5.14 2.97
N CYS A 42 -20.33 -4.32 3.96
CA CYS A 42 -20.11 -2.91 3.97
C CYS A 42 -18.95 -2.63 4.93
N SER A 43 -17.73 -2.55 4.41
CA SER A 43 -16.56 -2.31 5.24
C SER A 43 -16.16 -0.83 5.20
N HIS A 44 -16.04 -0.21 6.37
CA HIS A 44 -15.52 1.15 6.47
C HIS A 44 -14.01 1.14 6.19
N SER A 45 -13.53 2.03 5.33
CA SER A 45 -12.11 2.13 5.01
C SER A 45 -11.71 3.58 4.80
N THR A 46 -10.64 4.01 5.44
CA THR A 46 -10.12 5.38 5.37
C THR A 46 -8.61 5.36 5.46
N GLU A 47 -7.94 6.23 4.72
CA GLU A 47 -6.50 6.38 4.72
C GLU A 47 -6.09 7.85 4.68
N MET A 48 -4.94 8.17 5.27
CA MET A 48 -4.34 9.50 5.13
C MET A 48 -3.67 9.62 3.76
N MET A 49 -3.94 10.71 3.05
CA MET A 49 -3.34 10.98 1.75
C MET A 49 -2.08 11.83 1.88
N LEU A 50 -1.06 11.49 1.11
CA LEU A 50 0.09 12.36 0.91
C LEU A 50 -0.24 13.51 -0.03
N PRO A 51 0.40 14.68 0.13
CA PRO A 51 0.30 15.75 -0.86
C PRO A 51 0.90 15.30 -2.21
N VAL A 52 0.39 15.85 -3.31
CA VAL A 52 0.73 15.42 -4.69
C VAL A 52 2.24 15.44 -4.99
N ASN A 53 2.97 16.40 -4.43
CA ASN A 53 4.42 16.53 -4.59
C ASN A 53 5.23 15.46 -3.84
N GLN A 54 4.59 14.71 -2.92
CA GLN A 54 5.20 13.64 -2.15
C GLN A 54 4.84 12.24 -2.65
N LEU A 55 3.88 12.13 -3.58
CA LEU A 55 3.57 10.88 -4.29
C LEU A 55 4.76 10.43 -5.14
N ASP A 56 4.93 9.14 -5.39
CA ASP A 56 6.05 8.56 -6.15
C ASP A 56 5.60 8.07 -7.54
N ASN A 57 6.52 7.54 -8.34
CA ASN A 57 6.25 7.03 -9.68
C ASN A 57 6.71 5.58 -9.92
N GLU A 58 7.28 4.92 -8.91
CA GLU A 58 7.73 3.54 -8.97
C GLU A 58 7.32 2.77 -7.71
N PHE A 59 6.57 1.68 -7.89
CA PHE A 59 5.91 0.96 -6.81
C PHE A 59 6.10 -0.55 -6.94
N ILE A 60 6.25 -1.21 -5.79
CA ILE A 60 6.04 -2.65 -5.64
C ILE A 60 4.74 -2.82 -4.86
N ILE A 61 3.73 -3.45 -5.47
CA ILE A 61 2.49 -3.76 -4.77
C ILE A 61 2.75 -4.93 -3.82
N PRO A 62 2.52 -4.76 -2.50
CA PRO A 62 2.81 -5.79 -1.51
C PRO A 62 1.90 -7.00 -1.69
N PHE A 63 2.48 -8.20 -1.60
CA PHE A 63 1.66 -9.41 -1.49
C PHE A 63 0.95 -9.44 -0.13
N ILE A 64 -0.34 -9.73 -0.13
CA ILE A 64 -1.17 -9.79 1.08
C ILE A 64 -1.55 -11.24 1.35
N LYS A 65 -0.91 -11.84 2.35
CA LYS A 65 -1.14 -13.22 2.77
C LYS A 65 -2.61 -13.40 3.17
N LYS A 66 -3.15 -14.60 2.91
CA LYS A 66 -4.57 -14.99 3.09
C LYS A 66 -5.58 -14.28 2.17
N ARG A 67 -5.20 -13.24 1.44
CA ARG A 67 -6.04 -12.60 0.43
C ARG A 67 -5.72 -13.20 -0.94
N GLN A 68 -6.74 -13.79 -1.59
CA GLN A 68 -6.55 -14.43 -2.90
C GLN A 68 -6.34 -13.40 -4.02
N LYS A 69 -7.00 -12.25 -3.90
CA LYS A 69 -7.00 -11.16 -4.86
C LYS A 69 -7.16 -9.83 -4.12
N SER A 70 -6.68 -8.76 -4.74
CA SER A 70 -6.90 -7.37 -4.34
C SER A 70 -7.18 -6.54 -5.59
N THR A 71 -8.02 -5.53 -5.47
CA THR A 71 -8.11 -4.47 -6.48
C THR A 71 -7.07 -3.41 -6.17
N VAL A 72 -6.26 -3.04 -7.14
CA VAL A 72 -5.30 -1.93 -7.03
C VAL A 72 -5.81 -0.79 -7.89
N ARG A 73 -5.93 0.39 -7.29
CA ARG A 73 -6.27 1.64 -7.97
C ARG A 73 -5.02 2.49 -8.16
N LEU A 74 -4.76 2.87 -9.40
CA LEU A 74 -3.73 3.82 -9.79
C LEU A 74 -4.41 5.14 -10.12
N LEU A 75 -4.33 6.14 -9.25
CA LEU A 75 -4.90 7.47 -9.49
C LEU A 75 -3.80 8.45 -9.89
N SER A 76 -4.02 9.19 -10.97
CA SER A 76 -3.03 10.14 -11.49
C SER A 76 -3.40 11.60 -11.18
N PRO A 77 -2.53 12.38 -10.51
CA PRO A 77 -2.72 13.81 -10.31
C PRO A 77 -2.28 14.65 -11.52
N GLY A 78 -1.90 14.02 -12.64
CA GLY A 78 -1.43 14.68 -13.85
C GLY A 78 -1.41 13.71 -15.03
N LYS A 79 -0.98 14.18 -16.20
CA LYS A 79 -0.87 13.32 -17.38
C LYS A 79 0.40 12.47 -17.32
N GLY A 80 0.28 11.17 -17.54
CA GLY A 80 1.43 10.25 -17.58
C GLY A 80 1.15 8.91 -18.24
N GLN A 81 2.22 8.28 -18.74
CA GLN A 81 2.18 6.87 -19.15
C GLN A 81 2.44 6.01 -17.91
N VAL A 82 1.63 4.97 -17.72
CA VAL A 82 1.74 4.00 -16.64
C VAL A 82 2.00 2.63 -17.23
N LYS A 83 2.99 1.92 -16.67
CA LYS A 83 3.32 0.53 -17.02
C LYS A 83 3.05 -0.37 -15.82
N VAL A 84 2.23 -1.39 -16.02
CA VAL A 84 1.88 -2.37 -14.99
C VAL A 84 2.49 -3.70 -15.36
N HIS A 85 3.43 -4.17 -14.54
CA HIS A 85 4.08 -5.46 -14.68
C HIS A 85 3.52 -6.43 -13.63
N LEU A 86 2.56 -7.26 -14.05
CA LEU A 86 2.01 -8.37 -13.26
C LEU A 86 2.95 -9.58 -13.36
N LYS A 87 2.70 -10.65 -12.59
CA LYS A 87 3.55 -11.85 -12.59
C LYS A 87 3.90 -12.36 -14.00
N ASP A 88 2.89 -12.72 -14.80
CA ASP A 88 3.08 -13.38 -16.10
C ASP A 88 2.81 -12.47 -17.32
N ARG A 89 2.46 -11.20 -17.09
CA ARG A 89 2.13 -10.25 -18.18
C ARG A 89 2.45 -8.82 -17.80
N HIS A 90 2.53 -7.95 -18.81
CA HIS A 90 2.61 -6.51 -18.61
C HIS A 90 1.75 -5.78 -19.65
N TYR A 91 1.37 -4.56 -19.33
CA TYR A 91 0.67 -3.67 -20.25
C TYR A 91 0.93 -2.22 -19.86
N GLU A 92 0.59 -1.31 -20.76
CA GLU A 92 0.70 0.13 -20.56
C GLU A 92 -0.66 0.79 -20.71
N THR A 93 -0.90 1.85 -19.95
CA THR A 93 -2.08 2.71 -20.07
C THR A 93 -1.67 4.17 -19.87
N GLN A 94 -2.40 5.10 -20.48
CA GLN A 94 -2.21 6.52 -20.25
C GLN A 94 -3.30 7.01 -19.30
N LEU A 95 -2.90 7.80 -18.30
CA LEU A 95 -3.83 8.48 -17.40
C LEU A 95 -3.65 9.99 -17.55
N ASN A 96 -4.76 10.72 -17.59
CA ASN A 96 -4.82 12.16 -17.43
C ASN A 96 -5.03 12.54 -15.95
N GLU A 97 -5.01 13.84 -15.66
CA GLU A 97 -5.29 14.35 -14.32
C GLU A 97 -6.68 13.92 -13.85
N GLY A 98 -6.74 13.36 -12.63
CA GLY A 98 -7.98 12.89 -12.01
C GLY A 98 -8.44 11.52 -12.48
N GLU A 99 -7.87 10.97 -13.56
CA GLU A 99 -8.20 9.63 -14.03
C GLU A 99 -7.54 8.57 -13.15
N TYR A 100 -8.25 7.44 -12.99
CA TYR A 100 -7.72 6.27 -12.33
C TYR A 100 -7.84 5.02 -13.21
N HIS A 101 -6.97 4.05 -12.95
CA HIS A 101 -7.01 2.72 -13.56
C HIS A 101 -6.99 1.65 -12.48
N ASP A 102 -7.95 0.74 -12.52
CA ASP A 102 -8.04 -0.39 -11.60
C ASP A 102 -7.51 -1.68 -12.24
N PHE A 103 -6.79 -2.50 -11.47
CA PHE A 103 -6.40 -3.84 -11.89
C PHE A 103 -6.41 -4.85 -10.75
N ILE A 104 -6.50 -6.14 -11.08
CA ILE A 104 -6.46 -7.22 -10.10
C ILE A 104 -5.02 -7.65 -9.82
N HIS A 105 -4.67 -7.67 -8.54
CA HIS A 105 -3.40 -8.11 -7.99
C HIS A 105 -3.59 -9.37 -7.12
N ASN A 106 -2.67 -10.31 -7.18
CA ASN A 106 -2.73 -11.55 -6.40
C ASN A 106 -1.35 -12.14 -6.02
N ASP A 107 -0.27 -11.74 -6.68
CA ASP A 107 1.10 -12.21 -6.43
C ASP A 107 2.04 -11.00 -6.22
N ILE A 108 2.96 -10.71 -7.16
CA ILE A 108 3.77 -9.49 -7.19
C ILE A 108 3.33 -8.62 -8.38
N SER A 109 3.28 -7.31 -8.17
CA SER A 109 3.08 -6.35 -9.25
C SER A 109 4.05 -5.19 -9.09
N VAL A 110 4.67 -4.78 -10.19
CA VAL A 110 5.55 -3.62 -10.25
C VAL A 110 4.88 -2.59 -11.14
N VAL A 111 4.74 -1.37 -10.65
CA VAL A 111 4.13 -0.27 -11.39
C VAL A 111 5.17 0.82 -11.56
N THR A 112 5.32 1.31 -12.79
CA THR A 112 6.17 2.47 -13.09
C THR A 112 5.36 3.50 -13.86
N SER A 113 5.64 4.78 -13.68
CA SER A 113 5.00 5.85 -14.43
C SER A 113 5.95 6.99 -14.77
N THR A 114 5.65 7.71 -15.84
CA THR A 114 6.32 8.97 -16.16
C THR A 114 5.89 10.12 -15.24
N GLY A 115 4.78 9.98 -14.52
CA GLY A 115 4.27 10.96 -13.55
C GLY A 115 4.07 10.34 -12.17
N ASN A 116 3.76 11.18 -11.18
CA ASN A 116 3.43 10.71 -9.83
C ASN A 116 2.09 9.94 -9.85
N LEU A 117 1.93 8.95 -8.97
CA LEU A 117 0.67 8.22 -8.78
C LEU A 117 0.32 8.14 -7.30
N LEU A 118 -0.97 8.18 -6.99
CA LEU A 118 -1.49 7.65 -5.74
C LEU A 118 -1.92 6.20 -5.99
N VAL A 119 -1.31 5.28 -5.24
CA VAL A 119 -1.59 3.84 -5.37
C VAL A 119 -2.29 3.35 -4.12
N THR A 120 -3.47 2.77 -4.31
CA THR A 120 -4.30 2.24 -3.23
C THR A 120 -4.65 0.78 -3.52
N VAL A 121 -4.56 -0.06 -2.50
CA VAL A 121 -4.94 -1.47 -2.57
C VAL A 121 -6.19 -1.71 -1.73
N PHE A 122 -7.11 -2.46 -2.30
CA PHE A 122 -8.35 -2.92 -1.69
C PHE A 122 -8.35 -4.45 -1.68
N PRO A 123 -7.89 -5.09 -0.59
CA PRO A 123 -7.89 -6.54 -0.51
C PRO A 123 -9.31 -7.06 -0.49
N HIS A 124 -9.58 -8.08 -1.31
CA HIS A 124 -10.93 -8.64 -1.40
C HIS A 124 -11.26 -9.39 -0.11
N GLU A 125 -12.54 -9.42 0.27
CA GLU A 125 -13.02 -10.24 1.39
C GLU A 125 -12.51 -11.69 1.28
N ALA A 126 -12.06 -12.26 2.41
CA ALA A 126 -11.56 -13.63 2.47
C ALA A 126 -11.77 -14.23 3.86
N ASN A 127 -12.09 -15.53 3.93
CA ASN A 127 -12.21 -16.27 5.19
C ASN A 127 -13.11 -15.60 6.25
N SER A 128 -14.22 -14.99 5.82
CA SER A 128 -15.14 -14.23 6.68
C SER A 128 -14.53 -12.95 7.28
N SER A 129 -13.43 -12.44 6.73
CA SER A 129 -12.84 -11.16 7.10
C SER A 129 -13.17 -10.10 6.06
N ASP A 130 -13.53 -8.93 6.57
CA ASP A 130 -13.92 -7.74 5.80
C ASP A 130 -12.79 -7.20 4.93
N SER A 131 -13.16 -6.36 3.96
CA SER A 131 -12.19 -5.63 3.15
C SER A 131 -11.66 -4.42 3.93
N TYR A 132 -10.48 -3.95 3.55
CA TYR A 132 -9.89 -2.71 4.04
C TYR A 132 -9.21 -1.98 2.88
N MET A 133 -8.71 -0.79 3.14
CA MET A 133 -7.95 0.01 2.19
C MET A 133 -6.53 0.17 2.73
N MET A 134 -5.55 0.18 1.84
CA MET A 134 -4.17 0.42 2.19
C MET A 134 -3.47 1.25 1.11
N THR A 135 -2.82 2.34 1.51
CA THR A 135 -1.97 3.12 0.58
C THR A 135 -0.63 2.42 0.36
N VAL A 136 -0.20 2.33 -0.90
CA VAL A 136 1.10 1.78 -1.29
C VAL A 136 2.02 2.94 -1.64
N TYR A 137 3.06 3.12 -0.82
CA TYR A 137 4.11 4.09 -1.06
C TYR A 137 5.16 3.57 -2.02
N GLY A 138 5.75 4.49 -2.78
CA GLY A 138 6.75 4.13 -3.78
C GLY A 138 8.12 3.90 -3.18
N ILE A 139 8.99 3.31 -3.98
CA ILE A 139 10.30 2.83 -3.52
C ILE A 139 11.22 3.95 -3.03
N ASN A 140 11.01 5.19 -3.48
CA ASN A 140 11.83 6.34 -3.06
C ASN A 140 11.46 6.84 -1.66
N GLN A 141 10.40 6.28 -1.07
CA GLN A 141 9.90 6.62 0.27
C GLN A 141 10.25 5.56 1.31
N TYR A 142 10.96 4.50 0.92
CA TYR A 142 11.32 3.38 1.77
C TYR A 142 12.37 3.77 2.82
N LYS A 143 12.26 3.14 4.01
CA LYS A 143 13.22 3.29 5.12
C LYS A 143 14.05 2.00 5.28
N SER A 144 15.12 2.08 6.07
CA SER A 144 15.96 0.95 6.47
C SER A 144 15.48 0.23 7.74
N ASP A 145 14.54 0.84 8.45
CA ASP A 145 14.03 0.43 9.75
C ASP A 145 12.61 0.95 9.94
N TYR A 146 11.84 0.25 10.76
CA TYR A 146 10.49 0.63 11.14
C TYR A 146 10.22 0.21 12.59
N GLU A 147 9.61 1.12 13.35
CA GLU A 147 8.99 0.84 14.63
C GLU A 147 7.47 0.95 14.45
N PHE A 148 6.71 -0.01 14.97
CA PHE A 148 5.27 -0.08 14.73
C PHE A 148 4.56 -0.91 15.81
N ILE A 149 3.21 -0.87 15.82
CA ILE A 149 2.38 -1.56 16.80
C ILE A 149 1.35 -2.46 16.10
N ILE A 150 1.37 -3.75 16.38
CA ILE A 150 0.35 -4.70 15.91
C ILE A 150 -0.82 -4.71 16.90
N PRO A 151 -2.07 -4.49 16.43
CA PRO A 151 -3.27 -4.60 17.25
C PRO A 151 -3.45 -6.00 17.84
N SER A 152 -4.06 -6.06 19.03
CA SER A 152 -4.44 -7.33 19.67
C SER A 152 -5.65 -7.97 18.98
N ASP A 153 -5.83 -9.27 19.21
CA ASP A 153 -7.00 -10.04 18.74
C ASP A 153 -7.13 -10.21 17.20
N PHE A 154 -6.03 -10.01 16.46
CA PHE A 154 -5.97 -10.29 15.03
C PHE A 154 -4.93 -11.37 14.70
N SER A 155 -5.22 -12.16 13.65
CA SER A 155 -4.16 -12.92 13.00
C SER A 155 -3.41 -11.98 12.06
N SER A 156 -2.26 -11.50 12.53
CA SER A 156 -1.53 -10.41 11.89
C SER A 156 -0.32 -10.88 11.09
N PHE A 157 0.00 -10.09 10.08
CA PHE A 157 1.09 -10.33 9.14
C PHE A 157 1.75 -9.00 8.78
N VAL A 158 2.98 -9.11 8.31
CA VAL A 158 3.67 -8.03 7.61
C VAL A 158 3.91 -8.43 6.16
N SER A 159 3.91 -7.44 5.27
CA SER A 159 4.41 -7.56 3.90
C SER A 159 5.56 -6.57 3.73
N ILE A 160 6.68 -7.09 3.24
CA ILE A 160 7.90 -6.34 2.99
C ILE A 160 8.14 -6.34 1.49
N THR A 161 8.46 -5.18 0.93
CA THR A 161 8.85 -5.05 -0.48
C THR A 161 10.18 -4.30 -0.59
N PHE A 162 11.04 -4.71 -1.51
CA PHE A 162 12.33 -4.05 -1.72
C PHE A 162 12.92 -4.39 -3.09
N CYS A 163 13.91 -3.61 -3.50
CA CYS A 163 14.75 -3.94 -4.66
C CYS A 163 16.02 -4.64 -4.16
N GLY A 164 16.33 -5.82 -4.71
CA GLY A 164 17.51 -6.59 -4.29
C GLY A 164 17.51 -8.02 -4.80
N ASP A 165 18.59 -8.74 -4.52
CA ASP A 165 18.82 -10.08 -5.08
C ASP A 165 18.26 -11.21 -4.24
N ALA A 166 18.18 -11.02 -2.92
CA ALA A 166 17.72 -12.03 -1.98
C ALA A 166 17.22 -11.39 -0.68
N ILE A 167 16.42 -12.15 0.07
CA ILE A 167 15.98 -11.78 1.43
C ILE A 167 17.15 -12.01 2.39
N ARG A 168 18.00 -11.00 2.54
CA ARG A 168 19.16 -11.02 3.45
C ARG A 168 19.17 -9.77 4.33
N GLY A 169 19.61 -9.94 5.57
CA GLY A 169 19.77 -8.85 6.54
C GLY A 169 18.49 -8.39 7.22
N PHE A 170 17.32 -8.98 6.92
CA PHE A 170 16.07 -8.64 7.60
C PHE A 170 16.01 -9.27 9.00
N GLU A 171 15.83 -8.41 9.99
CA GLU A 171 15.71 -8.76 11.40
C GLU A 171 14.41 -8.19 11.99
N PHE A 172 13.76 -9.00 12.80
CA PHE A 172 12.55 -8.70 13.56
C PHE A 172 12.88 -8.84 15.04
N ASP A 173 12.75 -7.77 15.80
CA ASP A 173 13.14 -7.70 17.22
C ASP A 173 14.55 -8.30 17.47
N GLY A 174 15.50 -7.99 16.58
CA GLY A 174 16.89 -8.47 16.62
C GLY A 174 17.11 -9.92 16.18
N HIS A 175 16.06 -10.62 15.72
CA HIS A 175 16.15 -12.00 15.26
C HIS A 175 15.94 -12.10 13.75
N LYS A 176 16.66 -13.00 13.08
CA LYS A 176 16.51 -13.21 11.63
C LYS A 176 15.06 -13.53 11.27
N MET A 177 14.52 -12.78 10.31
CA MET A 177 13.16 -13.00 9.83
C MET A 177 13.06 -14.28 8.99
N LYS A 178 11.97 -15.03 9.20
CA LYS A 178 11.57 -16.12 8.31
C LYS A 178 10.48 -15.63 7.36
N ALA A 179 10.71 -15.77 6.07
CA ALA A 179 9.69 -15.50 5.06
C ALA A 179 8.73 -16.69 4.92
N ASP A 180 7.43 -16.42 4.93
CA ASP A 180 6.39 -17.44 4.72
C ASP A 180 6.14 -17.68 3.22
N LYS A 181 6.09 -16.60 2.45
CA LYS A 181 5.91 -16.63 1.00
C LYS A 181 6.73 -15.53 0.36
N VAL A 182 7.42 -15.85 -0.72
CA VAL A 182 8.32 -14.94 -1.44
C VAL A 182 7.89 -14.88 -2.89
N PHE A 183 7.84 -13.68 -3.45
CA PHE A 183 7.66 -13.44 -4.87
C PHE A 183 8.73 -12.49 -5.37
N GLU A 184 9.13 -12.73 -6.62
CA GLU A 184 10.17 -11.95 -7.26
C GLU A 184 9.72 -11.60 -8.67
N LYS A 185 10.15 -10.43 -9.14
CA LYS A 185 9.95 -10.00 -10.51
C LYS A 185 11.13 -9.19 -10.98
N THR A 186 11.58 -9.45 -12.21
CA THR A 186 12.60 -8.61 -12.86
C THR A 186 11.94 -7.73 -13.92
N VAL A 187 12.17 -6.42 -13.85
CA VAL A 187 11.73 -5.45 -14.86
C VAL A 187 12.95 -4.62 -15.25
N ASN A 188 13.29 -4.59 -16.54
CA ASN A 188 14.44 -3.84 -17.08
C ASN A 188 15.76 -4.12 -16.34
N GLY A 189 16.03 -5.39 -15.98
CA GLY A 189 17.23 -5.80 -15.26
C GLY A 189 17.23 -5.52 -13.75
N LYS A 190 16.25 -4.78 -13.22
CA LYS A 190 16.07 -4.54 -11.78
C LYS A 190 15.17 -5.61 -11.17
N LYS A 191 15.62 -6.22 -10.08
CA LYS A 191 14.89 -7.27 -9.35
C LYS A 191 14.12 -6.68 -8.17
N TYR A 192 12.82 -6.96 -8.13
CA TYR A 192 11.88 -6.55 -7.09
C TYR A 192 11.44 -7.79 -6.33
N ILE A 193 11.42 -7.71 -5.01
CA ILE A 193 11.04 -8.81 -4.13
C ILE A 193 9.92 -8.32 -3.21
N THR A 194 8.90 -9.17 -3.01
CA THR A 194 7.95 -9.03 -1.91
C THR A 194 7.89 -10.34 -1.14
N PHE A 195 7.81 -10.25 0.18
CA PHE A 195 7.54 -11.40 1.02
C PHE A 195 6.68 -11.03 2.21
N SER A 196 5.99 -12.03 2.76
CA SER A 196 5.23 -11.87 4.00
C SER A 196 5.77 -12.73 5.12
N SER A 197 5.48 -12.30 6.35
CA SER A 197 5.75 -13.06 7.56
C SER A 197 4.60 -12.88 8.55
N SER A 198 4.41 -13.86 9.42
CA SER A 198 3.42 -13.80 10.50
C SER A 198 4.02 -13.04 11.67
N ILE A 199 3.22 -12.25 12.38
CA ILE A 199 3.69 -11.38 13.46
C ILE A 199 2.73 -11.42 14.64
N THR A 200 3.29 -11.27 15.84
CA THR A 200 2.53 -11.20 17.10
C THR A 200 1.99 -9.79 17.33
N GLU A 201 1.05 -9.66 18.26
CA GLU A 201 0.59 -8.37 18.78
C GLU A 201 1.68 -7.65 19.59
N GLY A 202 1.58 -6.33 19.68
CA GLY A 202 2.49 -5.49 20.47
C GLY A 202 3.39 -4.58 19.63
N ALA A 203 4.32 -3.92 20.32
CA ALA A 203 5.29 -3.03 19.71
C ALA A 203 6.50 -3.81 19.18
N HIS A 204 6.93 -3.51 17.97
CA HIS A 204 7.96 -4.26 17.27
C HIS A 204 8.88 -3.35 16.45
N ILE A 205 10.06 -3.88 16.13
CA ILE A 205 11.02 -3.26 15.22
C ILE A 205 11.39 -4.24 14.10
N ILE A 206 11.38 -3.76 12.86
CA ILE A 206 11.97 -4.47 11.72
C ILE A 206 13.08 -3.62 11.12
N THR A 207 14.26 -4.22 10.91
CA THR A 207 15.42 -3.57 10.31
C THR A 207 16.01 -4.39 9.18
N ASN A 208 16.72 -3.73 8.26
CA ASN A 208 17.64 -4.41 7.35
C ASN A 208 19.09 -4.05 7.66
N THR A 209 19.87 -5.00 8.17
CA THR A 209 21.27 -4.80 8.61
C THR A 209 22.26 -4.55 7.48
N ASN A 210 21.87 -4.81 6.22
CA ASN A 210 22.67 -4.47 5.05
C ASN A 210 22.37 -3.06 4.52
N GLY A 211 21.50 -2.29 5.18
CA GLY A 211 21.11 -0.94 4.77
C GLY A 211 20.14 -0.89 3.57
N ILE A 212 19.55 -2.03 3.18
CA ILE A 212 18.54 -2.05 2.12
C ILE A 212 17.32 -1.28 2.61
N ARG A 213 16.84 -0.33 1.79
CA ARG A 213 15.57 0.35 2.02
C ARG A 213 14.42 -0.53 1.52
N PHE A 214 13.38 -0.66 2.33
CA PHE A 214 12.21 -1.48 2.03
C PHE A 214 10.92 -0.77 2.43
N GLY A 215 9.81 -1.16 1.80
CA GLY A 215 8.47 -0.78 2.23
C GLY A 215 7.92 -1.83 3.19
N LEU A 216 7.13 -1.39 4.17
CA LEU A 216 6.53 -2.25 5.18
C LEU A 216 5.04 -1.93 5.33
N TRP A 217 4.22 -2.97 5.17
CA TRP A 217 2.78 -2.92 5.38
C TRP A 217 2.36 -3.96 6.40
N LEU A 218 1.44 -3.58 7.27
CA LEU A 218 0.93 -4.42 8.34
C LEU A 218 -0.55 -4.61 8.12
N TYR A 219 -0.99 -5.84 8.28
CA TYR A 219 -2.37 -6.19 8.05
C TYR A 219 -2.72 -7.41 8.86
N GLY A 220 -4.01 -7.58 9.11
CA GLY A 220 -4.49 -8.71 9.86
C GLY A 220 -5.96 -8.89 9.68
N ASP A 221 -6.39 -10.11 9.96
CA ASP A 221 -7.74 -10.56 9.76
C ASP A 221 -8.26 -11.20 11.05
N ARG A 222 -9.52 -10.93 11.37
CA ARG A 222 -10.33 -11.71 12.30
C ARG A 222 -11.73 -11.89 11.69
N ARG A 223 -12.62 -12.56 12.42
CA ARG A 223 -14.00 -12.73 11.94
C ARG A 223 -14.69 -11.36 11.81
N ALA A 224 -15.25 -11.10 10.64
CA ALA A 224 -15.99 -9.89 10.25
C ALA A 224 -15.18 -8.58 10.33
N ASP A 225 -13.86 -8.64 10.44
CA ASP A 225 -13.00 -7.45 10.50
C ASP A 225 -11.66 -7.74 9.82
N GLY A 226 -11.10 -6.72 9.17
CA GLY A 226 -9.75 -6.72 8.67
C GLY A 226 -9.14 -5.34 8.81
N TYR A 227 -7.82 -5.27 8.94
CA TYR A 227 -7.09 -4.01 8.96
C TYR A 227 -5.89 -4.07 8.03
N GLY A 228 -5.47 -2.90 7.55
CA GLY A 228 -4.23 -2.72 6.82
C GLY A 228 -3.75 -1.28 7.01
N TYR A 229 -2.44 -1.09 7.15
CA TYR A 229 -1.82 0.22 7.13
C TYR A 229 -0.33 0.11 6.76
N PRO A 230 0.27 1.16 6.18
CA PRO A 230 1.72 1.24 5.98
C PRO A 230 2.44 1.63 7.30
N ALA A 231 3.59 1.03 7.59
CA ALA A 231 4.33 1.30 8.84
C ALA A 231 4.89 2.73 8.92
N GLY A 232 5.16 3.35 7.76
CA GLY A 232 5.72 4.69 7.68
C GLY A 232 6.47 4.94 6.38
N ILE A 233 6.97 6.15 6.22
CA ILE A 233 7.72 6.59 5.04
C ILE A 233 8.82 7.58 5.39
N ALA A 234 9.79 7.72 4.49
CA ALA A 234 10.57 8.93 4.35
C ALA A 234 9.91 9.85 3.30
N PHE A 235 9.74 11.13 3.63
CA PHE A 235 9.29 12.12 2.64
C PHE A 235 10.36 12.34 1.58
N ARG A 236 9.92 12.59 0.35
CA ARG A 236 10.78 12.95 -0.78
C ARG A 236 11.28 14.38 -0.59
N ASN A 237 12.59 14.57 -0.75
CA ASN A 237 13.24 15.90 -0.74
C ASN A 237 13.01 16.64 -2.07
#